data_AF-A0A9D9LNG5-F1
#
_entry.id   AF-A0A9D9LNG5-F1
#
_cell.length_a   1.000
_cell.length_b   1.000
_cell.length_c   1.000
_cell.angle_alpha   90.00
_cell.angle_beta   90.00
_cell.angle_gamma   90.00
#
_symmetry.space_group_name_H-M   'P 1'
#
loop_
_entity.id
_entity.type
_entity.pdbx_description
1 polymer ?
#
loop_
_entity_poly.entity_id
_entity_poly.type
_entity_poly.pdbx_seq_one_letter_code
_entity_poly.pdbx_strand_id
1 'polypeptide(L)'
;ASGAVMGVVMSFGVLHPNAMVMLMFPPIPMKAKWFVVIFLVIEFSAGVVGVSDSVAHFAHLGGMLWGWLLLRYWKKTHQIYY
;
A
#
# COMPACT_ATOMS: atom_id res chain seq x y z
N ALA A 1 -2.64 2.42 -15.15
CA ALA A 1 -2.54 3.44 -14.08
C ALA A 1 -2.75 2.81 -12.69
N SER A 2 -1.97 1.80 -12.32
CA SER A 2 -2.19 1.01 -11.09
C SER A 2 -1.26 1.39 -9.94
N GLY A 3 -0.02 1.85 -10.21
CA GLY A 3 0.90 2.30 -9.16
C GLY A 3 0.34 3.44 -8.29
N ALA A 4 -0.37 4.39 -8.89
CA ALA A 4 -1.03 5.45 -8.13
C ALA A 4 -2.11 4.91 -7.17
N VAL A 5 -2.87 3.88 -7.60
CA VAL A 5 -3.86 3.20 -6.75
C VAL A 5 -3.16 2.53 -5.56
N MET A 6 -2.01 1.89 -5.79
CA MET A 6 -1.21 1.31 -4.71
C MET A 6 -0.66 2.36 -3.73
N GLY A 7 -0.33 3.56 -4.23
CA GLY A 7 -0.01 4.71 -3.37
C GLY A 7 -1.17 5.15 -2.47
N VAL A 8 -2.40 5.13 -2.98
CA VAL A 8 -3.61 5.42 -2.19
C VAL A 8 -3.86 4.33 -1.14
N VAL A 9 -3.73 3.05 -1.51
CA VAL A 9 -3.86 1.91 -0.59
C VAL A 9 -2.86 2.01 0.57
N MET A 10 -1.59 2.29 0.26
CA MET A 10 -0.56 2.53 1.27
C MET A 10 -0.94 3.70 2.19
N SER A 11 -1.37 4.81 1.59
CA SER A 11 -1.72 6.03 2.33
C SER A 11 -2.89 5.79 3.29
N PHE A 12 -3.90 5.04 2.85
CA PHE A 12 -5.04 4.64 3.69
C PHE A 12 -4.60 3.81 4.89
N GLY A 13 -3.74 2.80 4.70
CA GLY A 13 -3.26 1.97 5.80
C GLY A 13 -2.41 2.72 6.83
N VAL A 14 -1.74 3.81 6.42
CA VAL A 14 -0.97 4.68 7.31
C VAL A 14 -1.88 5.65 8.08
N LEU A 15 -2.85 6.28 7.41
CA LEU A 15 -3.76 7.26 8.02
C LEU A 15 -4.81 6.62 8.90
N HIS A 16 -5.28 5.43 8.54
CA HIS A 16 -6.36 4.72 9.24
C HIS A 16 -5.96 3.29 9.61
N PRO A 17 -4.87 3.10 10.38
CA PRO A 17 -4.25 1.78 10.59
C PRO A 17 -5.16 0.77 11.31
N ASN A 18 -6.18 1.24 12.02
CA ASN A 18 -7.15 0.42 12.74
C ASN A 18 -8.52 0.34 12.05
N ALA A 19 -8.71 0.99 10.89
CA ALA A 19 -9.93 0.81 10.11
C ALA A 19 -10.02 -0.65 9.63
N MET A 20 -11.24 -1.22 9.69
CA MET A 20 -11.50 -2.57 9.22
C MET A 20 -11.73 -2.54 7.71
N VAL A 21 -10.92 -3.30 6.99
CA VAL A 21 -11.07 -3.60 5.57
C VAL A 21 -11.55 -5.03 5.44
N MET A 22 -12.50 -5.28 4.56
CA MET A 22 -12.99 -6.62 4.27
C MET A 22 -12.75 -6.90 2.79
N LEU A 23 -12.06 -8.01 2.50
CA LEU A 23 -11.97 -8.53 1.15
C LEU A 23 -13.38 -8.93 0.67
N MET A 24 -13.68 -8.74 -0.60
CA MET A 24 -14.98 -9.19 -1.15
C MET A 24 -15.02 -10.72 -1.23
N PHE A 25 -13.92 -11.36 -1.61
CA PHE A 25 -13.81 -12.81 -1.76
C PHE A 25 -12.40 -13.30 -1.41
N PRO A 26 -12.22 -14.24 -0.46
CA PRO A 26 -13.17 -14.59 0.61
C PRO A 26 -13.37 -13.42 1.60
N PRO A 27 -14.52 -13.33 2.30
CA PRO A 27 -14.80 -12.24 3.24
C PRO A 27 -13.98 -12.37 4.52
N ILE A 28 -12.75 -11.85 4.49
CA ILE A 28 -11.83 -11.83 5.64
C ILE A 28 -11.68 -10.39 6.12
N PRO A 29 -12.29 -10.00 7.26
CA PRO A 29 -12.11 -8.68 7.83
C PRO A 29 -10.73 -8.59 8.50
N MET A 30 -10.00 -7.51 8.23
CA MET A 30 -8.69 -7.24 8.85
C MET A 30 -8.43 -5.74 8.98
N LYS A 31 -7.52 -5.36 9.88
CA LYS A 31 -7.11 -3.95 10.01
C LYS A 31 -6.32 -3.51 8.78
N ALA A 32 -6.53 -2.28 8.34
CA ALA A 32 -5.89 -1.70 7.16
C ALA A 32 -4.35 -1.83 7.17
N LYS A 33 -3.71 -1.68 8.34
CA LYS A 33 -2.26 -1.88 8.46
C LYS A 33 -1.80 -3.28 8.05
N TRP A 34 -2.58 -4.31 8.40
CA TRP A 34 -2.26 -5.70 8.05
C TRP A 34 -2.50 -5.96 6.57
N PHE A 35 -3.60 -5.42 6.04
CA PHE A 35 -3.88 -5.45 4.60
C PHE A 35 -2.72 -4.89 3.78
N VAL A 36 -2.24 -3.69 4.14
CA VAL A 36 -1.12 -3.04 3.44
C VAL A 36 0.18 -3.82 3.57
N VAL A 37 0.51 -4.35 4.76
CA VAL A 37 1.73 -5.16 4.96
C VAL A 37 1.69 -6.43 4.11
N ILE A 38 0.55 -7.13 4.07
CA ILE A 38 0.36 -8.33 3.25
C ILE A 38 0.56 -8.01 1.77
N PHE A 39 -0.09 -6.95 1.27
CA PHE A 39 0.07 -6.51 -0.13
C PHE A 39 1.51 -6.14 -0.47
N LEU A 40 2.20 -5.41 0.42
CA LEU A 40 3.61 -5.06 0.22
C LEU A 40 4.50 -6.30 0.08
N VAL A 41 4.30 -7.31 0.95
CA VAL A 41 5.06 -8.57 0.90
C VAL A 41 4.75 -9.36 -0.37
N ILE A 42 3.49 -9.43 -0.80
CA ILE A 42 3.08 -10.11 -2.03
C ILE A 42 3.71 -9.44 -3.25
N GLU A 43 3.58 -8.12 -3.38
CA GLU A 43 4.13 -7.36 -4.52
C GLU A 43 5.67 -7.48 -4.60
N PHE A 44 6.35 -7.38 -3.46
CA PHE A 44 7.80 -7.58 -3.40
C PHE A 44 8.22 -9.00 -3.79
N SER A 45 7.55 -10.01 -3.22
CA SER A 45 7.86 -11.42 -3.51
C SER A 45 7.60 -11.75 -4.99
N ALA A 46 6.48 -11.30 -5.55
CA ALA A 46 6.14 -11.51 -6.95
C ALA A 46 7.15 -10.83 -7.90
N GLY A 47 7.55 -9.59 -7.57
CA GLY A 47 8.59 -8.87 -8.32
C GLY A 47 9.96 -9.54 -8.31
N VAL A 48 10.35 -10.15 -7.18
CA VAL A 48 11.65 -10.83 -7.01
C VAL A 48 11.67 -12.23 -7.61
N VAL A 49 10.61 -13.03 -7.42
CA VAL A 49 10.54 -14.42 -7.90
C VAL A 49 10.34 -14.48 -9.42
N GLY A 50 10.02 -13.36 -10.07
CA GLY A 50 9.86 -13.27 -11.52
C GLY A 50 8.58 -13.95 -12.03
N VAL A 51 7.57 -14.08 -11.16
CA VAL A 51 6.27 -14.67 -11.51
C VAL A 51 5.48 -13.62 -12.30
N SER A 52 5.70 -13.56 -13.62
CA SER A 52 5.08 -12.62 -14.58
C SER A 52 5.29 -11.12 -14.29
N ASP A 53 5.57 -10.32 -15.32
CA ASP A 53 5.60 -8.84 -15.29
C ASP A 53 6.25 -8.19 -14.05
N SER A 54 7.50 -8.58 -13.73
CA SER A 54 8.26 -8.01 -12.60
C SER A 54 8.28 -6.47 -12.58
N VAL A 55 8.36 -5.83 -13.75
CA VAL A 55 8.29 -4.37 -13.91
C VAL A 55 6.99 -3.79 -13.35
N ALA A 56 5.86 -4.48 -13.52
CA ALA A 56 4.57 -4.02 -13.01
C ALA A 56 4.53 -4.06 -11.47
N HIS A 57 5.05 -5.13 -10.87
CA HIS A 57 5.17 -5.25 -9.42
C HIS A 57 6.07 -4.17 -8.81
N PHE A 58 7.22 -3.88 -9.44
CA PHE A 58 8.07 -2.77 -9.01
C PHE A 58 7.40 -1.40 -9.23
N ALA A 59 6.58 -1.24 -10.27
CA ALA A 59 5.78 -0.03 -10.45
C ALA A 59 4.73 0.15 -9.35
N HIS A 60 4.12 -0.94 -8.85
CA HIS A 60 3.25 -0.92 -7.68
C HIS A 60 4.00 -0.52 -6.41
N LEU A 61 5.14 -1.17 -6.13
CA LEU A 61 5.99 -0.86 -4.99
C LEU A 61 6.48 0.60 -5.00
N GLY A 62 6.85 1.12 -6.18
CA GLY A 62 7.21 2.52 -6.36
C GLY A 62 6.06 3.46 -6.02
N GLY A 63 4.84 3.12 -6.42
CA GLY A 63 3.62 3.86 -6.05
C GLY A 63 3.33 3.85 -4.55
N MET A 64 3.45 2.69 -3.90
CA MET A 64 3.32 2.57 -2.44
C MET A 64 4.37 3.41 -1.71
N LEU A 65 5.64 3.32 -2.13
CA LEU A 65 6.74 4.11 -1.56
C LEU A 65 6.47 5.61 -1.69
N TRP A 66 6.06 6.08 -2.88
CA TRP A 66 5.75 7.49 -3.08
C TRP A 66 4.56 7.98 -2.26
N GLY A 67 3.49 7.18 -2.14
CA GLY A 67 2.36 7.50 -1.27
C GLY A 67 2.78 7.69 0.19
N TRP A 68 3.63 6.78 0.69
CA TRP A 68 4.18 6.90 2.04
C TRP A 68 5.10 8.12 2.22
N LEU A 69 6.01 8.38 1.27
CA LEU A 69 6.90 9.54 1.30
C LEU A 69 6.12 10.85 1.29
N LEU A 70 5.04 10.93 0.50
CA LEU A 70 4.18 12.11 0.45
C LEU A 70 3.49 12.37 1.80
N LEU A 71 2.97 11.32 2.45
CA LEU A 71 2.43 11.46 3.82
C LEU A 71 3.48 11.89 4.83
N ARG A 72 4.73 11.43 4.69
CA ARG A 72 5.85 11.87 5.55
C ARG A 72 6.17 13.34 5.31
N TYR A 73 6.19 13.78 4.05
CA TYR A 73 6.38 15.18 3.68
C TYR A 73 5.29 16.06 4.26
N TRP A 74 4.01 15.71 4.06
CA TRP A 74 2.87 16.47 4.60
C TRP A 74 2.81 16.50 6.12
N LYS A 75 3.21 15.41 6.79
CA LYS A 75 3.36 15.40 8.26
C LYS A 75 4.47 16.37 8.71
N LYS A 76 5.62 16.39 8.02
CA LYS A 76 6.72 17.32 8.31
C LYS A 76 6.35 18.79 8.04
N THR A 77 5.54 19.05 7.02
CA THR A 77 5.04 20.39 6.68
C THR A 77 3.76 20.76 7.41
N HIS A 78 3.34 20.00 8.43
CA HIS A 78 2.20 20.30 9.29
C HIS A 78 0.86 20.40 8.54
N GLN A 79 0.74 19.77 7.37
CA GLN A 79 -0.50 19.74 6.58
C GLN A 79 -1.46 18.64 7.06
N ILE A 80 -0.94 17.56 7.65
CA ILE A 80 -1.71 16.46 8.18
C ILE A 80 -1.18 16.03 9.55
N TYR A 81 -2.09 15.52 10.38
CA TYR A 81 -1.80 14.98 11.70
C TYR A 81 -2.45 13.61 11.81
N TYR A 82 -1.65 12.62 12.20
CA TYR A 82 -2.06 11.25 12.49
C TYR A 82 -1.01 10.60 13.40
#